data_AF-A0A1M6WQQ3-F1
#
_entry.id   AF-A0A1M6WQQ3-F1
#
_cell.length_a   1.000
_cell.length_b   1.000
_cell.length_c   1.000
_cell.angle_alpha   90.00
_cell.angle_beta   90.00
_cell.angle_gamma   90.00
#
_symmetry.space_group_name_H-M   'P 1'
#
loop_
_entity.id
_entity.type
_entity.pdbx_description
1 polymer ?
#
loop_
_entity_poly.entity_id
_entity_poly.type
_entity_poly.pdbx_seq_one_letter_code
_entity_poly.pdbx_strand_id
1 'polypeptide(L)'
;MNLSTLAGAIAVHVAETTGLEEEKIDTVRFGLEIILGALIKGIVLFSLAYLFGVLPHVVVGLITAGMFRMLSGDAHCTSYSRCLAFGVLVYLLIGKIALVMVPILTPTIILIVASLIAITSFLCTVKWVPGEVPYRTMSGPREILLFKFLSLVYLFVWLGLIR
;
A
#
# COMPACT_ATOMS: atom_id res chain seq x y z
N MET A 1 -12.38 10.32 -19.55
CA MET A 1 -10.93 10.61 -19.61
C MET A 1 -10.25 9.63 -18.67
N ASN A 2 -9.39 8.74 -19.18
CA ASN A 2 -8.75 7.70 -18.36
C ASN A 2 -7.48 8.27 -17.70
N LEU A 3 -7.14 7.79 -16.51
CA LEU A 3 -5.95 8.24 -15.78
C LEU A 3 -4.68 8.10 -16.62
N SER A 4 -4.57 7.01 -17.38
CA SER A 4 -3.51 6.75 -18.34
C SER A 4 -3.43 7.78 -19.48
N THR A 5 -4.57 8.27 -19.98
CA THR A 5 -4.59 9.29 -21.04
C THR A 5 -4.14 10.66 -20.54
N LEU A 6 -4.48 11.02 -19.29
CA LEU A 6 -4.01 12.25 -18.67
C LEU A 6 -2.51 12.17 -18.36
N ALA A 7 -2.07 11.04 -17.80
CA ALA A 7 -0.66 10.79 -17.52
C ALA A 7 0.19 10.80 -18.81
N GLY A 8 -0.36 10.24 -19.91
CA GLY A 8 0.29 10.25 -21.22
C GLY A 8 0.50 11.66 -21.77
N ALA A 9 -0.55 12.50 -21.74
CA ALA A 9 -0.46 13.87 -22.21
C ALA A 9 0.59 14.70 -21.44
N ILE A 10 0.63 14.54 -20.11
CA ILE A 10 1.61 15.24 -19.27
C ILE A 10 3.03 14.69 -19.52
N ALA A 11 3.19 13.37 -19.68
CA ALA A 11 4.50 12.77 -19.94
C ALA A 11 5.11 13.25 -21.27
N VAL A 12 4.30 13.37 -22.32
CA VAL A 12 4.73 13.93 -23.61
C VAL A 12 5.19 15.38 -23.45
N HIS A 13 4.41 16.21 -22.75
CA HIS A 13 4.77 17.62 -22.52
C HIS A 13 6.07 17.77 -21.71
N VAL A 14 6.28 16.91 -20.71
CA VAL A 14 7.53 16.87 -19.94
C VAL A 14 8.70 16.44 -20.83
N ALA A 15 8.50 15.46 -21.73
CA ALA A 15 9.55 15.00 -22.63
C ALA A 15 9.98 16.09 -23.64
N GLU A 16 9.01 16.79 -24.22
CA GLU A 16 9.25 17.90 -25.16
C GLU A 16 10.04 19.05 -24.51
N THR A 17 9.73 19.37 -23.26
CA THR A 17 10.37 20.48 -22.53
C THR A 17 11.75 20.14 -21.95
N THR A 18 12.04 18.86 -21.72
CA THR A 18 13.30 18.41 -21.12
C THR A 18 14.26 17.74 -22.10
N GLY A 19 13.82 17.50 -23.35
CA GLY A 19 14.60 16.77 -24.34
C GLY A 19 14.78 15.29 -23.99
N LEU A 20 13.78 14.69 -23.33
CA LEU A 20 13.85 13.31 -22.85
C LEU A 20 13.81 12.31 -24.01
N GLU A 21 14.62 11.25 -23.94
CA GLU A 21 14.59 10.15 -24.90
C GLU A 21 13.21 9.46 -24.93
N GLU A 22 12.72 9.10 -26.13
CA GLU A 22 11.40 8.50 -26.31
C GLU A 22 11.20 7.21 -25.48
N GLU A 23 12.26 6.44 -25.26
CA GLU A 23 12.23 5.20 -24.47
C GLU A 23 11.86 5.44 -23.00
N LYS A 24 12.14 6.64 -22.47
CA LYS A 24 11.83 7.01 -21.08
C LYS A 24 10.43 7.57 -20.90
N ILE A 25 9.73 7.95 -21.98
CA ILE A 25 8.39 8.55 -21.92
C ILE A 25 7.39 7.60 -21.25
N ASP A 26 7.45 6.32 -21.58
CA ASP A 26 6.54 5.31 -20.99
C ASP A 26 6.81 5.09 -19.50
N THR A 27 8.07 5.18 -19.07
CA THR A 27 8.44 5.12 -17.64
C THR A 27 7.91 6.35 -16.90
N VAL A 28 8.04 7.55 -17.48
CA VAL A 28 7.50 8.79 -16.91
C VAL A 28 5.98 8.74 -16.85
N ARG A 29 5.32 8.28 -17.91
CA ARG A 29 3.85 8.07 -17.94
C ARG A 29 3.41 7.15 -16.81
N PHE A 30 4.07 6.00 -16.65
CA PHE A 30 3.72 5.04 -15.61
C PHE A 30 3.93 5.61 -14.20
N GLY A 31 5.07 6.28 -13.95
CA GLY A 31 5.34 6.95 -12.69
C GLY A 31 4.27 8.00 -12.36
N LEU A 32 3.87 8.78 -13.36
CA LEU A 32 2.84 9.80 -13.20
C LEU A 32 1.44 9.19 -12.96
N GLU A 33 1.12 8.08 -13.61
CA GLU A 33 -0.11 7.34 -13.35
C GLU A 33 -0.17 6.85 -11.90
N ILE A 34 0.95 6.36 -11.35
CA ILE A 34 1.04 5.99 -9.93
C ILE A 34 0.82 7.21 -9.02
N ILE A 35 1.50 8.33 -9.29
CA ILE A 35 1.42 9.54 -8.45
C ILE A 35 0.00 10.10 -8.45
N LEU A 36 -0.59 10.32 -9.64
CA LEU A 36 -1.95 10.83 -9.77
C LEU A 36 -2.96 9.85 -9.16
N GLY A 37 -2.74 8.55 -9.38
CA GLY A 37 -3.58 7.50 -8.82
C GLY A 37 -3.55 7.48 -7.28
N ALA A 38 -2.37 7.66 -6.68
CA ALA A 38 -2.21 7.76 -5.23
C ALA A 38 -2.85 9.04 -4.68
N LEU A 39 -2.73 10.17 -5.38
CA LEU A 39 -3.33 11.43 -4.99
C LEU A 39 -4.86 11.34 -4.95
N ILE A 40 -5.48 10.85 -6.03
CA ILE A 40 -6.94 10.64 -6.10
C ILE A 40 -7.39 9.69 -4.99
N LYS A 41 -6.67 8.59 -4.77
CA LYS A 41 -6.97 7.63 -3.69
C LYS A 41 -6.89 8.26 -2.31
N GLY A 42 -5.86 9.07 -2.06
CA GLY A 42 -5.70 9.82 -0.81
C GLY A 42 -6.86 10.77 -0.57
N ILE A 43 -7.20 11.60 -1.55
CA ILE A 43 -8.31 12.57 -1.44
C ILE A 43 -9.62 11.84 -1.12
N VAL A 44 -9.96 10.79 -1.86
CA VAL A 44 -11.19 10.02 -1.64
C VAL A 44 -11.19 9.34 -0.27
N LEU A 45 -10.10 8.66 0.09
CA LEU A 45 -9.99 7.95 1.36
C LEU A 45 -10.08 8.90 2.56
N PHE A 46 -9.33 10.01 2.57
CA PHE A 46 -9.33 10.94 3.68
C PHE A 46 -10.66 11.69 3.81
N SER A 47 -11.29 12.07 2.69
CA SER A 47 -12.61 12.70 2.71
C SER A 47 -13.67 11.79 3.33
N LEU A 48 -13.69 10.51 2.92
CA LEU A 48 -14.62 9.53 3.48
C LEU A 48 -14.29 9.18 4.93
N ALA A 49 -13.00 9.03 5.27
CA ALA A 49 -12.59 8.73 6.63
C ALA A 49 -12.95 9.85 7.60
N TYR A 50 -12.85 11.11 7.16
CA TYR A 50 -13.33 12.27 7.90
C TYR A 50 -14.85 12.23 8.07
N LEU A 51 -15.61 12.00 7.00
CA LEU A 51 -17.08 11.88 7.06
C LEU A 51 -17.55 10.78 8.02
N PHE A 52 -16.84 9.66 8.06
CA PHE A 52 -17.17 8.53 8.93
C PHE A 52 -16.61 8.64 10.35
N GLY A 53 -15.86 9.70 10.67
CA GLY A 53 -15.25 9.92 11.99
C GLY A 53 -14.15 8.91 12.36
N VAL A 54 -13.55 8.24 11.37
CA VAL A 54 -12.51 7.19 11.57
C VAL A 54 -11.13 7.63 11.10
N LEU A 55 -10.97 8.91 10.75
CA LEU A 55 -9.72 9.48 10.22
C LEU A 55 -8.44 9.07 10.97
N PRO A 56 -8.34 9.20 12.32
CA PRO A 56 -7.10 8.83 13.01
C PRO A 56 -6.76 7.34 12.87
N HIS A 57 -7.75 6.46 12.93
CA HIS A 57 -7.56 5.02 12.77
C HIS A 57 -7.12 4.65 11.35
N VAL A 58 -7.69 5.33 10.35
CA VAL A 58 -7.33 5.15 8.93
C VAL A 58 -5.90 5.63 8.66
N VAL A 59 -5.49 6.77 9.22
CA VAL A 59 -4.13 7.31 9.06
C VAL A 59 -3.09 6.36 9.64
N VAL A 60 -3.30 5.85 10.86
CA VAL A 60 -2.40 4.86 11.46
C VAL A 60 -2.32 3.60 10.61
N GLY A 61 -3.47 3.06 10.19
CA GLY A 61 -3.51 1.90 9.30
C GLY A 61 -2.78 2.13 7.97
N LEU A 62 -2.94 3.32 7.37
CA LEU A 62 -2.28 3.68 6.11
C LEU A 62 -0.76 3.78 6.27
N ILE A 63 -0.26 4.39 7.35
CA ILE A 63 1.18 4.49 7.63
C ILE A 63 1.75 3.10 7.86
N THR A 64 1.15 2.30 8.74
CA THR A 64 1.64 0.96 9.08
C THR A 64 1.63 0.04 7.86
N ALA A 65 0.55 0.03 7.08
CA ALA A 65 0.46 -0.77 5.86
C ALA A 65 1.36 -0.23 4.75
N GLY A 66 1.52 1.10 4.64
CA GLY A 66 2.39 1.75 3.67
C GLY A 66 3.87 1.41 3.90
N MET A 67 4.33 1.47 5.14
CA MET A 67 5.70 1.06 5.49
C MET A 67 5.94 -0.42 5.19
N PHE A 68 4.99 -1.28 5.54
CA PHE A 68 5.09 -2.71 5.19
C PHE A 68 5.14 -2.91 3.67
N ARG A 69 4.31 -2.19 2.91
CA ARG A 69 4.22 -2.27 1.45
C ARG A 69 5.51 -1.84 0.74
N MET A 70 6.24 -0.87 1.29
CA MET A 70 7.58 -0.50 0.79
C MET A 70 8.58 -1.65 0.89
N LEU A 71 8.40 -2.55 1.86
CA LEU A 71 9.27 -3.71 2.10
C LEU A 71 8.78 -4.97 1.38
N SER A 72 7.47 -5.18 1.34
CA SER A 72 6.86 -6.39 0.78
C SER A 72 6.70 -6.34 -0.74
N GLY A 73 6.71 -5.13 -1.32
CA GLY A 73 6.32 -4.88 -2.70
C GLY A 73 4.81 -4.63 -2.85
N ASP A 74 4.39 -4.34 -4.07
CA ASP A 74 3.05 -3.91 -4.41
C ASP A 74 2.18 -5.05 -4.98
N ALA A 75 0.92 -5.15 -4.51
CA ALA A 75 -0.12 -5.88 -5.21
C ALA A 75 -0.96 -4.90 -6.05
N HIS A 76 -1.14 -5.21 -7.34
CA HIS A 76 -1.94 -4.42 -8.28
C HIS A 76 -3.17 -5.21 -8.75
N CYS A 77 -4.32 -4.56 -8.77
CA CYS A 77 -5.50 -5.10 -9.45
C CYS A 77 -5.42 -4.79 -10.95
N THR A 78 -6.18 -5.55 -11.75
CA THR A 78 -6.22 -5.39 -13.22
C THR A 78 -6.71 -4.03 -13.71
N SER A 79 -7.29 -3.20 -12.83
CA SER A 79 -7.68 -1.82 -13.15
C SER A 79 -7.58 -0.89 -11.95
N TYR A 80 -7.31 0.39 -12.23
CA TYR A 80 -7.17 1.44 -11.24
C TYR A 80 -8.44 1.64 -10.38
N SER A 81 -9.62 1.65 -11.01
CA SER A 81 -10.90 1.84 -10.30
C SER A 81 -11.16 0.73 -9.27
N ARG A 82 -10.79 -0.51 -9.58
CA ARG A 82 -10.87 -1.64 -8.64
C ARG A 82 -9.88 -1.47 -7.48
N CYS A 83 -8.63 -1.07 -7.75
CA CYS A 83 -7.65 -0.75 -6.72
C CYS A 83 -8.12 0.36 -5.78
N LEU A 84 -8.74 1.40 -6.36
CA LEU A 84 -9.29 2.53 -5.63
C LEU A 84 -10.43 2.08 -4.71
N ALA A 85 -11.46 1.45 -5.28
CA ALA A 85 -12.63 1.01 -4.53
C ALA A 85 -12.26 0.02 -3.43
N PHE A 86 -11.47 -1.01 -3.75
CA PHE A 86 -11.03 -2.01 -2.78
C PHE A 86 -10.17 -1.38 -1.67
N GLY A 87 -9.20 -0.55 -2.03
CA GLY A 87 -8.33 0.10 -1.06
C GLY A 87 -9.11 1.01 -0.11
N VAL A 88 -10.00 1.85 -0.65
CA VAL A 88 -10.84 2.74 0.15
C VAL A 88 -11.72 1.93 1.10
N LEU A 89 -12.39 0.90 0.59
CA LEU A 89 -13.26 0.05 1.40
C LEU A 89 -12.49 -0.65 2.53
N VAL A 90 -11.33 -1.26 2.24
CA VAL A 90 -10.52 -1.95 3.24
C VAL A 90 -10.07 -1.00 4.35
N TYR A 91 -9.51 0.17 4.01
CA TYR A 91 -9.03 1.11 5.02
C TYR A 91 -10.18 1.69 5.86
N LEU A 92 -11.33 2.00 5.25
CA LEU A 92 -12.50 2.47 6.00
C LEU A 92 -13.05 1.38 6.94
N LEU A 93 -13.09 0.12 6.49
CA LEU A 93 -13.48 -1.01 7.33
C LEU A 93 -12.53 -1.20 8.51
N ILE A 94 -11.21 -1.16 8.27
CA ILE A 94 -10.21 -1.20 9.34
C ILE A 94 -10.48 -0.10 10.37
N GLY A 95 -10.71 1.13 9.91
CA GLY A 95 -11.01 2.26 10.80
C GLY A 95 -12.30 2.06 11.61
N LYS A 96 -13.36 1.53 11.01
CA LYS A 96 -14.62 1.22 11.71
C LYS A 96 -14.50 0.05 12.68
N ILE A 97 -13.82 -1.03 12.29
CA ILE A 97 -13.55 -2.17 13.17
C ILE A 97 -12.74 -1.72 14.37
N ALA A 98 -11.68 -0.92 14.16
CA ALA A 98 -10.89 -0.38 15.25
C ALA A 98 -11.75 0.39 16.26
N LEU A 99 -12.64 1.27 15.77
CA LEU A 99 -13.54 2.06 16.62
C LEU A 99 -14.53 1.20 17.42
N VAL A 100 -15.13 0.17 16.78
CA VAL A 100 -16.11 -0.73 17.43
C VAL A 100 -15.45 -1.66 18.43
N MET A 101 -14.19 -2.03 18.20
CA MET A 101 -13.47 -3.00 19.05
C MET A 101 -12.89 -2.37 20.32
N VAL A 102 -12.70 -1.05 20.39
CA VAL A 102 -12.19 -0.33 21.59
C VAL A 102 -12.87 -0.78 22.89
N PRO A 103 -14.21 -0.79 23.02
CA PRO A 103 -14.87 -1.17 24.29
C PRO A 103 -14.76 -2.66 24.65
N ILE A 104 -14.38 -3.54 23.71
CA ILE A 104 -14.32 -5.00 23.89
C ILE A 104 -12.86 -5.46 24.11
N LEU A 105 -11.90 -4.57 23.89
CA LEU A 105 -10.48 -4.87 23.91
C LEU A 105 -9.97 -5.10 25.34
N THR A 106 -9.90 -6.37 25.75
CA THR A 106 -9.12 -6.79 26.93
C THR A 106 -7.70 -7.17 26.50
N PRO A 107 -6.69 -7.09 27.39
CA PRO A 107 -5.32 -7.48 27.07
C PRO A 107 -5.21 -8.89 26.49
N THR A 108 -6.01 -9.83 27.01
CA THR A 108 -6.08 -11.20 26.52
C THR A 108 -6.62 -11.27 25.09
N ILE A 109 -7.69 -10.54 24.78
CA ILE A 109 -8.27 -10.50 23.42
C ILE A 109 -7.28 -9.86 22.44
N ILE A 110 -6.58 -8.78 22.84
CA ILE A 110 -5.54 -8.14 22.03
C ILE A 110 -4.46 -9.16 21.67
N LEU A 111 -3.95 -9.90 22.65
CA LEU A 111 -2.89 -10.88 22.44
C LEU A 111 -3.33 -12.02 21.49
N ILE A 112 -4.55 -12.54 21.66
CA ILE A 112 -5.12 -13.58 20.79
C ILE A 112 -5.27 -13.06 19.35
N VAL A 113 -5.88 -11.89 19.17
CA VAL A 113 -6.08 -11.32 17.83
C VAL A 113 -4.75 -10.98 17.17
N ALA A 114 -3.83 -10.36 17.91
CA ALA A 114 -2.50 -10.02 17.42
C ALA A 114 -1.69 -11.25 16.99
N SER A 115 -1.71 -12.33 17.80
CA SER A 115 -1.00 -13.56 17.45
C SER A 115 -1.57 -14.23 16.19
N LEU A 116 -2.89 -14.28 16.05
CA LEU A 116 -3.54 -14.79 14.82
C LEU A 116 -3.17 -13.97 13.59
N ILE A 117 -3.19 -12.63 13.69
CA ILE A 117 -2.79 -11.72 12.61
C ILE A 117 -1.30 -11.90 12.29
N ALA A 118 -0.44 -12.03 13.30
CA ALA A 118 1.00 -12.20 13.11
C ALA A 118 1.33 -13.52 12.41
N ILE A 119 0.71 -14.63 12.81
CA ILE A 119 0.88 -15.94 12.16
C ILE A 119 0.44 -15.86 10.70
N THR A 120 -0.75 -15.29 10.45
CA THR A 120 -1.28 -15.16 9.09
C THR A 120 -0.35 -14.28 8.23
N SER A 121 0.10 -13.15 8.77
CA SER A 121 1.00 -12.22 8.08
C SER A 121 2.36 -12.83 7.78
N PHE A 122 2.90 -13.65 8.70
CA PHE A 122 4.13 -14.40 8.51
C PHE A 122 4.02 -15.38 7.33
N LEU A 123 2.96 -16.19 7.30
CA LEU A 123 2.71 -17.14 6.21
C LEU A 123 2.55 -16.42 4.85
N CYS A 124 1.82 -15.30 4.84
CA CYS A 124 1.65 -14.47 3.65
C CYS A 124 2.99 -13.90 3.15
N THR A 125 3.82 -13.41 4.08
CA THR A 125 5.12 -12.79 3.76
C THR A 125 6.08 -13.81 3.15
N VAL A 126 6.19 -15.00 3.75
CA VAL A 126 7.08 -16.06 3.23
C VAL A 126 6.67 -16.49 1.82
N LYS A 127 5.36 -16.53 1.55
CA LYS A 127 4.81 -17.03 0.27
C LYS A 127 4.80 -16.00 -0.84
N TRP A 128 4.48 -14.74 -0.56
CA TRP A 128 4.14 -13.74 -1.57
C TRP A 128 5.10 -12.55 -1.69
N VAL A 129 6.05 -12.39 -0.76
CA VAL A 129 7.09 -11.35 -0.89
C VAL A 129 8.27 -11.90 -1.69
N PRO A 130 8.94 -11.10 -2.52
CA PRO A 130 8.59 -9.74 -2.91
C PRO A 130 7.55 -9.71 -4.03
N GLY A 131 6.61 -8.77 -3.95
CA GLY A 131 5.71 -8.46 -5.06
C GLY A 131 6.45 -7.75 -6.19
N GLU A 132 6.30 -8.24 -7.42
CA GLU A 132 6.92 -7.65 -8.61
C GLU A 132 6.07 -6.51 -9.19
N VAL A 133 6.73 -5.49 -9.77
CA VAL A 133 6.08 -4.41 -10.51
C VAL A 133 6.70 -4.28 -11.92
N PRO A 134 5.93 -3.87 -12.94
CA PRO A 134 6.35 -3.98 -14.36
C PRO A 134 7.69 -3.31 -14.71
N TYR A 135 8.03 -2.19 -14.06
CA TYR A 135 9.24 -1.40 -14.35
C TYR A 135 10.32 -1.51 -13.27
N ARG A 136 10.15 -2.40 -12.28
CA ARG A 136 11.20 -2.76 -11.29
C ARG A 136 11.19 -4.27 -11.10
N THR A 137 11.90 -4.97 -11.98
CA THR A 137 12.13 -6.41 -11.87
C THR A 137 13.26 -6.70 -10.88
N MET A 138 12.99 -7.56 -9.90
CA MET A 138 13.99 -7.99 -8.92
C MET A 138 14.61 -9.30 -9.39
N SER A 139 15.77 -9.25 -10.03
CA SER A 139 16.46 -10.44 -10.56
C SER A 139 17.51 -11.03 -9.60
N GLY A 140 17.96 -10.25 -8.61
CA GLY A 140 19.02 -10.65 -7.70
C GLY A 140 18.53 -11.52 -6.53
N PRO A 141 19.06 -12.75 -6.32
CA PRO A 141 18.64 -13.60 -5.20
C PRO A 141 18.93 -12.96 -3.83
N ARG A 142 19.97 -12.12 -3.72
CA ARG A 142 20.29 -11.36 -2.51
C ARG A 142 19.28 -10.26 -2.20
N GLU A 143 18.81 -9.55 -3.23
CA GLU A 143 17.82 -8.47 -3.08
C GLU A 143 16.48 -9.06 -2.61
N ILE A 144 16.04 -10.15 -3.23
CA ILE A 144 14.84 -10.89 -2.83
C ILE A 144 14.92 -11.32 -1.37
N LEU A 145 16.06 -11.88 -0.94
CA LEU A 145 16.26 -12.33 0.43
C LEU A 145 16.25 -11.15 1.42
N LEU A 146 16.84 -10.01 1.04
CA LEU A 146 16.85 -8.80 1.85
C LEU A 146 15.44 -8.25 2.08
N PHE A 147 14.62 -8.13 1.04
CA PHE A 147 13.22 -7.65 1.18
C PHE A 147 12.36 -8.60 2.00
N LYS A 148 12.52 -9.92 1.82
CA LYS A 148 11.88 -10.92 2.69
C LYS A 148 12.29 -10.76 4.15
N PHE A 149 13.60 -10.67 4.41
CA PHE A 149 14.12 -10.51 5.76
C PHE A 149 13.61 -9.22 6.41
N LEU A 150 13.68 -8.09 5.70
CA LEU A 150 13.24 -6.80 6.22
C LEU A 150 11.73 -6.76 6.49
N SER A 151 10.92 -7.39 5.62
CA SER A 151 9.48 -7.56 5.85
C SER A 151 9.18 -8.40 7.09
N LEU A 152 9.93 -9.47 7.32
CA LEU A 152 9.77 -10.32 8.52
C LEU A 152 10.20 -9.58 9.79
N VAL A 153 11.35 -8.89 9.77
CA VAL A 153 11.81 -8.05 10.90
C VAL A 153 10.75 -7.03 11.28
N TYR A 154 10.14 -6.36 10.29
CA TYR A 154 9.05 -5.42 10.53
C TYR A 154 7.89 -6.07 11.31
N LEU A 155 7.44 -7.26 10.93
CA LEU A 155 6.37 -7.99 11.64
C LEU A 155 6.77 -8.31 13.09
N PHE A 156 8.00 -8.74 13.33
CA PHE A 156 8.48 -9.05 14.68
C PHE A 156 8.60 -7.81 15.57
N VAL A 157 8.98 -6.66 15.01
CA VAL A 157 9.00 -5.38 15.73
C VAL A 157 7.62 -5.02 16.24
N TRP A 158 6.59 -5.15 15.40
CA TRP A 158 5.20 -4.90 15.80
C TRP A 158 4.70 -5.88 16.86
N LEU A 159 5.08 -7.15 16.78
CA LEU A 159 4.71 -8.14 17.79
C LEU A 159 5.35 -7.83 19.15
N GLY A 160 6.61 -7.38 19.18
CA GLY A 160 7.31 -7.01 20.43
C GLY A 160 6.81 -5.71 21.07
N LEU A 161 6.10 -4.87 20.31
CA LEU A 161 5.42 -3.66 20.78
C LEU A 161 4.10 -3.96 21.51
N ILE A 162 3.47 -5.11 21.21
CA ILE A 162 2.25 -5.56 21.87
C ILE A 162 2.65 -6.22 23.20
N ARG A 163 2.58 -5.44 24.28
CA ARG A 163 2.82 -5.89 25.66
C ARG A 163 1.58 -5.75 26.51
#